data_AF-A0A2N1SXM0-F1
#
_entry.id   AF-A0A2N1SXM0-F1
#
_cell.length_a   1.000
_cell.length_b   1.000
_cell.length_c   1.000
_cell.angle_alpha   90.00
_cell.angle_beta   90.00
_cell.angle_gamma   90.00
#
_symmetry.space_group_name_H-M   'P 1'
#
loop_
_entity.id
_entity.type
_entity.pdbx_description
1 polymer ?
#
loop_
_entity_poly.entity_id
_entity_poly.type
_entity_poly.pdbx_seq_one_letter_code
_entity_poly.pdbx_strand_id
1 'polypeptide(L)'
;METMKSQNEKHEKGATIEQCINKADKFIDKNGLCLFLFDVKGSKDYKPRQELQDRLNNLLAELNTEFDEYLPLNNLAVMIHEEKGFNTLLGDSSWAGINSSKAITEISDYISKNYADINFRYDVAEDGYDEENTKIAK
;
A
#
# COMPACT_ATOMS: atom_id res chain seq x y z
N MET A 1 1.90 42.63 18.65
CA MET A 1 2.88 41.96 17.80
C MET A 1 3.40 40.79 18.60
N GLU A 2 2.89 39.59 18.34
CA GLU A 2 3.58 38.32 18.61
C GLU A 2 2.81 37.23 17.87
N THR A 3 3.41 36.80 16.77
CA THR A 3 2.93 35.80 15.82
C THR A 3 2.99 34.43 16.49
N MET A 4 1.84 33.80 16.75
CA MET A 4 1.80 32.38 17.09
C MET A 4 2.23 31.59 15.85
N LYS A 5 3.52 31.25 15.81
CA LYS A 5 4.11 30.30 14.87
C LYS A 5 3.47 28.93 15.08
N SER A 6 2.78 28.48 14.03
CA SER A 6 2.87 27.13 13.47
C SER A 6 3.06 26.01 14.49
N GLN A 7 1.95 25.44 14.94
CA GLN A 7 1.96 24.06 15.41
C GLN A 7 1.95 23.17 14.18
N ASN A 8 3.11 22.58 13.90
CA ASN A 8 3.34 21.50 12.94
C ASN A 8 2.14 20.55 12.84
N GLU A 9 1.36 20.68 11.78
CA GLU A 9 0.58 19.58 11.22
C GLU A 9 1.59 18.50 10.82
N LYS A 10 1.81 17.52 11.69
CA LYS A 10 2.47 16.28 11.29
C LYS A 10 1.58 15.67 10.22
N HIS A 11 1.93 15.88 8.95
CA HIS A 11 1.29 15.24 7.80
C HIS A 11 1.06 13.76 8.14
N GLU A 12 -0.20 13.34 8.24
CA GLU A 12 -0.50 11.92 8.30
C GLU A 12 0.08 11.28 7.04
N LYS A 13 0.98 10.30 7.22
CA LYS A 13 1.50 9.53 6.10
C LYS A 13 0.38 8.62 5.58
N GLY A 14 0.10 8.65 4.28
CA GLY A 14 -0.90 7.84 3.59
C GLY A 14 -2.05 8.66 2.98
N ALA A 15 -2.67 8.13 1.94
CA ALA A 15 -3.84 8.71 1.29
C ALA A 15 -5.13 8.08 1.84
N THR A 16 -6.25 8.81 1.74
CA THR A 16 -7.58 8.21 1.95
C THR A 16 -7.89 7.18 0.86
N ILE A 17 -8.78 6.22 1.14
CA ILE A 17 -9.20 5.23 0.14
C ILE A 17 -9.74 5.90 -1.13
N GLU A 18 -10.53 6.97 -1.00
CA GLU A 18 -11.04 7.73 -2.15
C GLU A 18 -9.91 8.38 -2.96
N GLN A 19 -8.89 8.93 -2.31
CA GLN A 19 -7.71 9.46 -3.00
C GLN A 19 -6.92 8.35 -3.71
N CYS A 20 -6.78 7.17 -3.08
CA CYS A 20 -6.16 6.00 -3.70
C CYS A 20 -6.91 5.58 -4.97
N ILE A 21 -8.24 5.49 -4.91
CA ILE A 21 -9.09 5.13 -6.06
C ILE A 21 -8.89 6.14 -7.20
N ASN A 22 -8.99 7.44 -6.91
CA ASN A 22 -8.81 8.50 -7.91
C ASN A 22 -7.42 8.47 -8.56
N LYS A 23 -6.36 8.20 -7.78
CA LYS A 23 -5.00 8.02 -8.31
C LYS A 23 -4.92 6.77 -9.20
N ALA A 24 -5.48 5.65 -8.73
CA ALA A 24 -5.46 4.39 -9.45
C ALA A 24 -6.19 4.47 -10.79
N ASP A 25 -7.41 5.03 -10.82
CA ASP A 25 -8.15 5.22 -12.08
C ASP A 25 -7.30 5.98 -13.10
N LYS A 26 -6.67 7.08 -12.68
CA LYS A 26 -5.80 7.87 -13.55
C LYS A 26 -4.62 7.08 -14.10
N PHE A 27 -3.95 6.29 -13.26
CA PHE A 27 -2.76 5.53 -13.69
C PHE A 27 -3.13 4.29 -14.51
N ILE A 28 -4.20 3.59 -14.15
CA ILE A 28 -4.73 2.44 -14.88
C ILE A 28 -5.22 2.88 -16.26
N ASP A 29 -5.93 4.01 -16.38
CA ASP A 29 -6.35 4.54 -17.67
C ASP A 29 -5.16 4.87 -18.59
N LYS A 30 -4.05 5.31 -17.99
CA LYS A 30 -2.83 5.70 -18.72
C LYS A 30 -1.98 4.49 -19.13
N ASN A 31 -1.78 3.54 -18.21
CA ASN A 31 -0.75 2.49 -18.31
C ASN A 31 -1.32 1.07 -18.32
N GLY A 32 -2.63 0.90 -18.10
CA GLY A 32 -3.31 -0.38 -17.92
C GLY A 32 -3.22 -0.96 -16.50
N LEU A 33 -2.31 -0.44 -15.67
CA LEU A 33 -2.14 -0.85 -14.28
C LEU A 33 -1.44 0.23 -13.43
N CYS A 34 -1.42 0.05 -12.11
CA CYS A 34 -0.67 0.87 -11.16
C CYS A 34 -0.15 0.03 -9.99
N LEU A 35 0.69 0.61 -9.12
CA LEU A 35 1.11 -0.02 -7.87
C LEU A 35 0.19 0.39 -6.73
N PHE A 36 -0.46 -0.58 -6.09
CA PHE A 36 -1.13 -0.39 -4.82
C PHE A 36 -0.15 -0.68 -3.68
N LEU A 37 -0.08 0.24 -2.72
CA LEU A 37 0.86 0.21 -1.60
C LEU A 37 0.10 0.18 -0.29
N PHE A 38 0.58 -0.61 0.67
CA PHE A 38 0.14 -0.47 2.06
C PHE A 38 1.27 -0.69 3.07
N ASP A 39 1.12 -0.09 4.24
CA ASP A 39 2.10 -0.12 5.32
C ASP A 39 1.42 -0.16 6.70
N VAL A 40 2.10 -0.72 7.70
CA VAL A 40 1.59 -0.79 9.07
C VAL A 40 1.99 0.45 9.87
N LYS A 41 1.00 1.27 10.25
CA LYS A 41 1.19 2.46 11.09
C LYS A 41 1.75 2.05 12.46
N GLY A 42 2.97 2.50 12.75
CA GLY A 42 3.62 2.25 14.04
C GLY A 42 4.30 0.87 14.14
N SER A 43 4.55 0.22 13.01
CA SER A 43 5.27 -1.06 12.90
C SER A 43 6.55 -1.14 13.75
N LYS A 44 7.34 -0.05 13.82
CA LYS A 44 8.59 0.05 14.60
C LYS A 44 8.40 -0.19 16.09
N ASP A 45 7.20 0.09 16.61
CA ASP A 45 6.86 -0.06 18.03
C ASP A 45 6.14 -1.39 18.33
N TYR A 46 5.78 -2.17 17.31
CA TYR A 46 5.10 -3.45 17.48
C TYR A 46 6.05 -4.50 18.08
N LYS A 47 5.67 -5.06 19.24
CA LYS A 47 6.44 -6.10 19.93
C LYS A 47 5.53 -7.26 20.34
N PRO A 48 5.88 -8.52 19.99
CA PRO A 48 7.09 -8.93 19.27
C PRO A 48 7.02 -8.69 17.75
N ARG A 49 8.13 -8.23 17.15
CA ARG A 49 8.20 -7.92 15.70
C ARG A 49 7.95 -9.13 14.80
N GLN A 50 8.39 -10.32 15.24
CA GLN A 50 8.21 -11.55 14.47
C GLN A 50 6.73 -11.88 14.26
N GLU A 51 5.90 -11.68 15.27
CA GLU A 51 4.47 -11.94 15.17
C GLU A 51 3.80 -11.04 14.12
N LEU A 52 4.17 -9.76 14.06
CA LEU A 52 3.69 -8.86 13.00
C LEU A 52 4.10 -9.37 11.61
N GLN A 53 5.35 -9.81 11.45
CA GLN A 53 5.84 -10.31 10.18
C GLN A 53 5.12 -11.58 9.74
N ASP A 54 4.89 -12.53 10.66
CA ASP A 54 4.16 -13.76 10.35
C ASP A 54 2.71 -13.45 9.95
N ARG A 55 2.06 -12.53 10.66
CA ARG A 55 0.71 -12.06 10.32
C ARG A 55 0.66 -11.35 8.97
N LEU A 56 1.65 -10.52 8.66
CA LEU A 56 1.74 -9.87 7.35
C LEU A 56 1.94 -10.89 6.24
N ASN A 57 2.85 -11.87 6.42
CA ASN A 57 3.06 -12.92 5.41
C ASN A 57 1.78 -13.73 5.14
N ASN A 58 1.01 -14.04 6.19
CA ASN A 58 -0.29 -14.71 6.04
C ASN A 58 -1.29 -13.83 5.28
N LEU A 59 -1.38 -12.55 5.63
CA LEU A 59 -2.21 -11.59 4.91
C LEU A 59 -1.84 -11.55 3.42
N LEU A 60 -0.56 -11.43 3.06
CA LEU A 60 -0.15 -11.39 1.65
C LEU A 60 -0.52 -12.67 0.90
N ALA A 61 -0.38 -13.84 1.52
CA ALA A 61 -0.79 -15.11 0.93
C ALA A 61 -2.32 -15.18 0.71
N GLU A 62 -3.11 -14.69 1.68
CA GLU A 62 -4.56 -14.58 1.58
C GLU A 62 -4.96 -13.62 0.45
N LEU A 63 -4.37 -12.43 0.40
CA LEU A 63 -4.66 -11.43 -0.65
C LEU A 63 -4.31 -11.95 -2.04
N ASN A 64 -3.17 -12.63 -2.19
CA ASN A 64 -2.75 -13.23 -3.47
C ASN A 64 -3.70 -14.34 -3.95
N THR A 65 -4.38 -15.02 -3.03
CA THR A 65 -5.34 -16.07 -3.37
C THR A 65 -6.71 -15.49 -3.70
N GLU A 66 -7.21 -14.59 -2.84
CA GLU A 66 -8.56 -14.03 -2.94
C GLU A 66 -8.71 -13.07 -4.13
N PHE A 67 -7.66 -12.29 -4.43
CA PHE A 67 -7.74 -11.19 -5.39
C PHE A 67 -6.92 -11.42 -6.66
N ASP A 68 -6.53 -12.67 -6.98
CA ASP A 68 -5.65 -12.99 -8.11
C ASP A 68 -6.10 -12.39 -9.46
N GLU A 69 -7.41 -12.25 -9.66
CA GLU A 69 -7.99 -11.66 -10.88
C GLU A 69 -7.60 -10.19 -11.11
N TYR A 70 -7.28 -9.47 -10.03
CA TYR A 70 -6.87 -8.07 -10.08
C TYR A 70 -5.36 -7.87 -10.16
N LEU A 71 -4.58 -8.95 -10.06
CA LEU A 71 -3.12 -8.93 -9.87
C LEU A 71 -2.40 -9.40 -11.14
N PRO A 72 -2.33 -8.59 -12.21
CA PRO A 72 -1.62 -8.98 -13.42
C PRO A 72 -0.12 -9.15 -13.15
N LEU A 73 0.50 -10.03 -13.94
CA LEU A 73 1.96 -10.08 -14.07
C LEU A 73 2.46 -8.74 -14.63
N ASN A 74 3.44 -8.12 -13.97
CA ASN A 74 3.92 -6.77 -14.32
C ASN A 74 5.36 -6.55 -13.85
N ASN A 75 6.00 -5.45 -14.26
CA ASN A 75 7.35 -5.06 -13.84
C ASN A 75 7.41 -3.64 -13.26
N LEU A 76 6.30 -3.13 -12.69
CA LEU A 76 6.22 -1.73 -12.25
C LEU A 76 7.12 -1.44 -11.05
N ALA A 77 7.26 -2.37 -10.11
CA ALA A 77 8.08 -2.16 -8.92
C ALA A 77 9.58 -2.32 -9.22
N VAL A 78 9.94 -3.20 -10.16
CA VAL A 78 11.32 -3.54 -10.54
C VAL A 78 11.40 -3.77 -12.04
N MET A 79 12.08 -2.89 -12.78
CA MET A 79 12.16 -2.97 -14.26
C MET A 79 12.85 -4.24 -14.80
N ILE A 80 13.49 -5.03 -13.94
CA ILE A 80 14.42 -6.11 -14.33
C ILE A 80 13.76 -7.48 -14.42
N HIS A 81 12.60 -7.69 -13.77
CA HIS A 81 11.84 -8.94 -13.85
C HIS A 81 10.35 -8.68 -13.61
N GLU A 82 9.52 -9.59 -14.10
CA GLU A 82 8.09 -9.53 -13.85
C GLU A 82 7.73 -10.19 -12.52
N GLU A 83 6.79 -9.61 -11.80
CA GLU A 83 6.26 -10.06 -10.53
C GLU A 83 4.73 -10.09 -10.59
N LYS A 84 4.14 -11.03 -9.84
CA LYS A 84 2.69 -11.16 -9.68
C LYS A 84 2.38 -11.19 -8.19
N GLY A 85 1.28 -10.52 -7.83
CA GLY A 85 0.80 -10.50 -6.46
C GLY A 85 1.50 -9.50 -5.55
N PHE A 86 1.10 -9.53 -4.29
CA PHE A 86 1.64 -8.78 -3.20
C PHE A 86 3.01 -9.29 -2.77
N ASN A 87 3.94 -8.34 -2.63
CA ASN A 87 5.29 -8.56 -2.15
C ASN A 87 5.63 -7.60 -1.01
N THR A 88 6.48 -8.04 -0.09
CA THR A 88 6.94 -7.24 1.04
C THR A 88 7.95 -6.18 0.59
N LEU A 89 7.78 -4.95 1.04
CA LEU A 89 8.71 -3.85 0.91
C LEU A 89 9.22 -3.43 2.29
N LEU A 90 10.54 -3.46 2.48
CA LEU A 90 11.21 -3.00 3.72
C LEU A 90 10.71 -3.61 5.05
N GLY A 91 10.02 -4.75 5.00
CA GLY A 91 9.74 -5.64 6.14
C GLY A 91 8.41 -5.41 6.86
N ASP A 92 7.71 -4.32 6.57
CA ASP A 92 6.43 -3.92 7.16
C ASP A 92 5.49 -3.20 6.17
N SER A 93 6.01 -2.80 5.02
CA SER A 93 5.21 -2.34 3.88
C SER A 93 5.03 -3.45 2.85
N SER A 94 4.08 -3.29 1.95
CA SER A 94 3.77 -4.23 0.88
C SER A 94 3.24 -3.51 -0.36
N TRP A 95 3.39 -4.14 -1.51
CA TRP A 95 2.91 -3.59 -2.78
C TRP A 95 2.43 -4.70 -3.71
N ALA A 96 1.53 -4.35 -4.63
CA ALA A 96 1.17 -5.17 -5.78
C ALA A 96 0.84 -4.30 -6.99
N GLY A 97 1.05 -4.83 -8.19
CA GLY A 97 0.45 -4.26 -9.40
C GLY A 97 -1.03 -4.61 -9.46
N ILE A 98 -1.90 -3.62 -9.65
CA ILE A 98 -3.34 -3.79 -9.82
C ILE A 98 -3.82 -3.19 -11.15
N ASN A 99 -4.79 -3.83 -11.80
CA ASN A 99 -5.41 -3.36 -13.05
C ASN A 99 -6.82 -2.78 -12.87
N SER A 100 -7.32 -2.71 -11.63
CA SER A 100 -8.64 -2.15 -11.34
C SER A 100 -8.64 -1.44 -9.99
N SER A 101 -9.14 -0.21 -9.96
CA SER A 101 -9.33 0.55 -8.71
C SER A 101 -10.33 -0.10 -7.75
N LYS A 102 -11.21 -0.99 -8.24
CA LYS A 102 -12.11 -1.82 -7.40
C LYS A 102 -11.33 -2.64 -6.37
N ALA A 103 -10.16 -3.15 -6.77
CA ALA A 103 -9.30 -3.93 -5.90
C ALA A 103 -8.93 -3.17 -4.62
N ILE A 104 -8.76 -1.86 -4.68
CA ILE A 104 -8.40 -1.04 -3.50
C ILE A 104 -9.48 -1.12 -2.43
N THR A 105 -10.74 -0.96 -2.82
CA THR A 105 -11.87 -1.01 -1.87
C THR A 105 -11.99 -2.40 -1.29
N GLU A 106 -12.05 -3.43 -2.15
CA GLU A 106 -12.25 -4.83 -1.73
C GLU A 106 -11.13 -5.34 -0.82
N ILE A 107 -9.87 -5.03 -1.15
CA ILE A 107 -8.70 -5.39 -0.34
C ILE A 107 -8.69 -4.62 0.98
N SER A 108 -8.97 -3.31 0.96
CA SER A 108 -9.02 -2.51 2.19
C SER A 108 -10.12 -2.97 3.15
N ASP A 109 -11.29 -3.35 2.62
CA ASP A 109 -12.40 -3.91 3.40
C ASP A 109 -12.04 -5.28 3.96
N TYR A 110 -11.40 -6.15 3.16
CA TYR A 110 -10.90 -7.45 3.62
C TYR A 110 -9.92 -7.29 4.79
N ILE A 111 -8.94 -6.40 4.66
CA ILE A 111 -7.94 -6.12 5.70
C ILE A 111 -8.64 -5.58 6.95
N SER A 112 -9.52 -4.59 6.80
CA SER A 112 -10.23 -3.98 7.93
C SER A 112 -11.12 -4.97 8.68
N LYS A 113 -11.68 -5.97 7.97
CA LYS A 113 -12.50 -7.02 8.56
C LYS A 113 -11.69 -8.09 9.28
N ASN A 114 -10.60 -8.56 8.68
CA ASN A 114 -9.84 -9.73 9.17
C ASN A 114 -8.64 -9.36 10.06
N TYR A 115 -8.13 -8.13 9.95
CA TYR A 115 -6.97 -7.61 10.65
C TYR A 115 -7.27 -6.26 11.33
N ALA A 116 -8.47 -6.13 11.91
CA ALA A 116 -9.00 -4.90 12.51
C ALA A 116 -8.12 -4.32 13.65
N ASP A 117 -7.28 -5.15 14.26
CA ASP A 117 -6.36 -4.75 15.33
C ASP A 117 -5.05 -4.14 14.81
N ILE A 118 -4.78 -4.24 13.50
CA ILE A 118 -3.61 -3.64 12.85
C ILE A 118 -4.06 -2.38 12.10
N ASN A 119 -3.38 -1.26 12.34
CA ASN A 119 -3.63 -0.02 11.64
C ASN A 119 -2.83 0.05 10.34
N PHE A 120 -3.50 -0.07 9.21
CA PHE A 120 -2.88 0.06 7.89
C PHE A 120 -2.99 1.48 7.34
N ARG A 121 -2.05 1.81 6.45
CA ARG A 121 -2.03 3.00 5.61
C ARG A 121 -1.93 2.56 4.17
N TYR A 122 -2.56 3.30 3.28
CA TYR A 122 -2.63 2.98 1.86
C TYR A 122 -2.12 4.13 1.02
N ASP A 123 -1.59 3.80 -0.16
CA ASP A 123 -1.39 4.75 -1.25
C ASP A 123 -1.29 4.01 -2.59
N VAL A 124 -1.14 4.76 -3.67
CA VAL A 124 -1.00 4.27 -5.04
C VAL A 124 0.12 5.03 -5.72
N ALA A 125 1.00 4.29 -6.39
CA ALA A 125 2.07 4.82 -7.23
C ALA A 125 1.87 4.44 -8.69
N GLU A 126 2.42 5.26 -9.59
CA GLU A 126 2.45 4.94 -11.01
C GLU A 126 3.40 3.75 -11.27
N ASP A 127 4.58 3.78 -10.64
CA ASP A 127 5.61 2.75 -10.69
C ASP A 127 6.56 2.84 -9.46
N GLY A 128 7.58 1.99 -9.40
CA GLY A 128 8.56 1.93 -8.30
C GLY A 128 9.53 3.12 -8.23
N TYR A 129 9.49 4.05 -9.17
CA TYR A 129 10.34 5.25 -9.26
C TYR A 129 9.59 6.53 -8.88
N ASP A 130 8.34 6.41 -8.43
CA ASP A 130 7.56 7.53 -7.91
C ASP A 130 8.16 8.08 -6.60
N GLU A 131 8.94 9.16 -6.74
CA GLU A 131 9.65 9.82 -5.63
C GLU A 131 8.70 10.34 -4.54
N GLU A 132 7.43 10.63 -4.84
CA GLU A 132 6.46 11.06 -3.83
C GLU A 132 6.04 9.88 -2.92
N ASN A 133 5.93 8.68 -3.48
CA ASN A 133 5.45 7.48 -2.79
C ASN A 133 6.54 6.69 -2.05
N THR A 134 7.82 6.83 -2.43
CA THR A 134 8.96 6.30 -1.65
C THR A 134 9.08 6.88 -0.23
N LYS A 135 8.29 7.93 0.10
CA LYS A 135 8.22 8.53 1.44
C LYS A 135 7.33 7.77 2.44
N ILE A 136 6.43 6.90 1.96
CA ILE A 136 5.62 6.06 2.84
C ILE A 136 6.49 4.96 3.45
N ALA A 137 7.43 4.42 2.67
CA ALA A 137 8.34 3.36 3.08
C ALA A 137 9.54 3.83 3.95
N LYS A 138 9.59 5.10 4.38
CA LYS A 138 10.66 5.67 5.25
C LYS A 138 10.13 6.02 6.65
#